data_AF-A0A7Y4R133-F1
#
_entry.id   AF-A0A7Y4R133-F1
#
_cell.length_a   1.000
_cell.length_b   1.000
_cell.length_c   1.000
_cell.angle_alpha   90.00
_cell.angle_beta   90.00
_cell.angle_gamma   90.00
#
_symmetry.space_group_name_H-M   'P 1'
#
loop_
_entity.id
_entity.type
_entity.pdbx_description
1 polymer ?
#
loop_
_entity_poly.entity_id
_entity_poly.type
_entity_poly.pdbx_seq_one_letter_code
_entity_poly.pdbx_strand_id
1 'polypeptide(L)'
;MNRKGDRKKKPGEIEIQMEDVEIILGDDVVHLDKIINIVYCARCEVGYNSTIENYTIYLNKLDDILFVGQCAKCKNQVARYVETGENHSKAEVARHIRTIKKEFKVIKAKKL
;
A
#
# COMPACT_ATOMS: atom_id res chain seq x y z
N MET A 1 16.72 -21.14 -7.06
CA MET A 1 15.95 -20.60 -5.91
C MET A 1 14.84 -19.70 -6.46
N ASN A 2 13.58 -20.14 -6.39
CA ASN A 2 12.45 -19.36 -6.90
C ASN A 2 12.17 -18.15 -6.00
N ARG A 3 12.28 -16.94 -6.56
CA ARG A 3 11.90 -15.68 -5.89
C ARG A 3 10.38 -15.62 -5.73
N LYS A 4 9.83 -16.29 -4.70
CA LYS A 4 8.44 -16.10 -4.27
C LYS A 4 8.40 -14.84 -3.40
N GLY A 5 8.25 -13.67 -4.01
CA GLY A 5 8.30 -12.40 -3.26
C GLY A 5 7.47 -11.26 -3.83
N ASP A 6 7.41 -11.13 -5.15
CA ASP A 6 6.82 -9.93 -5.74
C ASP A 6 5.43 -10.22 -6.27
N ARG A 7 4.41 -9.78 -5.51
CA ARG A 7 3.04 -9.73 -6.03
C ARG A 7 3.05 -8.89 -7.30
N LYS A 8 2.58 -9.47 -8.40
CA LYS A 8 2.26 -8.65 -9.58
C LYS A 8 1.18 -7.64 -9.21
N LYS A 9 1.46 -6.36 -9.45
CA LYS A 9 0.48 -5.27 -9.39
C LYS A 9 -0.81 -5.68 -10.12
N LYS A 10 -1.96 -5.53 -9.45
CA LYS A 10 -3.28 -5.87 -10.02
C LYS A 10 -3.85 -4.72 -10.85
N PRO A 11 -4.78 -5.01 -11.79
CA PRO A 11 -5.51 -3.97 -12.51
C PRO A 11 -6.19 -2.98 -11.55
N GLY A 12 -6.12 -1.70 -11.87
CA GLY A 12 -6.68 -0.63 -11.03
C GLY A 12 -5.78 -0.19 -9.86
N GLU A 13 -4.70 -0.90 -9.55
CA GLU A 13 -3.73 -0.42 -8.57
C GLU A 13 -2.87 0.70 -9.15
N ILE A 14 -2.41 1.60 -8.29
CA ILE A 14 -1.43 2.62 -8.62
C ILE A 14 -0.37 2.59 -7.54
N GLU A 15 0.87 2.37 -7.94
CA GLU A 15 2.00 2.47 -7.02
C GLU A 15 2.20 3.92 -6.59
N ILE A 16 2.35 4.12 -5.29
CA ILE A 16 2.58 5.40 -4.62
C ILE A 16 3.80 5.29 -3.70
N GLN A 17 4.33 6.43 -3.25
CA GLN A 17 5.46 6.50 -2.33
C GLN A 17 4.98 6.84 -0.92
N MET A 18 5.88 6.80 0.07
CA MET A 18 5.51 7.09 1.47
C MET A 18 5.05 8.53 1.64
N GLU A 19 5.63 9.47 0.90
CA GLU A 19 5.22 10.89 0.94
C GLU A 19 3.77 11.05 0.48
N ASP A 20 3.30 10.23 -0.48
CA ASP A 20 1.90 10.23 -0.87
C ASP A 20 1.00 9.71 0.27
N VAL A 21 1.47 8.72 1.05
CA VAL A 21 0.75 8.17 2.21
C VAL A 21 0.64 9.21 3.33
N GLU A 22 1.73 9.92 3.62
CA GLU A 22 1.76 11.00 4.61
C GLU A 22 0.73 12.09 4.26
N ILE A 23 0.65 12.47 2.99
CA ILE A 23 -0.34 13.45 2.51
C ILE A 23 -1.77 12.91 2.66
N ILE A 24 -2.02 11.63 2.35
CA ILE A 24 -3.36 11.04 2.47
C ILE A 24 -3.81 10.93 3.92
N LEU A 25 -2.93 10.47 4.81
CA LEU A 25 -3.28 10.22 6.21
C LEU A 25 -3.27 11.49 7.06
N GLY A 26 -2.46 12.49 6.70
CA GLY A 26 -2.27 13.68 7.51
C GLY A 26 -1.80 13.30 8.91
N ASP A 27 -2.44 13.85 9.93
CA ASP A 27 -2.09 13.62 11.33
C ASP A 27 -2.17 12.13 11.74
N ASP A 28 -3.00 11.33 11.08
CA ASP A 28 -3.17 9.90 11.40
C ASP A 28 -1.97 9.05 10.97
N VAL A 29 -0.99 9.63 10.26
CA VAL A 29 0.25 8.93 9.91
C VAL A 29 1.02 8.43 11.14
N VAL A 30 0.83 9.06 12.30
CA VAL A 30 1.40 8.62 13.59
C VAL A 30 0.97 7.21 14.00
N HIS A 31 -0.08 6.67 13.38
CA HIS A 31 -0.56 5.31 13.61
C HIS A 31 -0.03 4.28 12.61
N LEU A 32 0.75 4.71 11.62
CA LEU A 32 1.21 3.85 10.54
C LEU A 32 2.12 2.70 11.03
N ASP A 33 2.97 2.96 12.02
CA ASP A 33 3.82 1.94 12.62
C ASP A 33 3.01 0.77 13.21
N LYS A 34 1.87 1.06 13.83
CA LYS A 34 0.98 0.01 14.37
C LYS A 34 0.38 -0.81 13.24
N ILE A 35 0.04 -0.17 12.12
CA ILE A 35 -0.55 -0.84 10.94
C ILE A 35 0.47 -1.81 10.31
N ILE A 36 1.73 -1.38 10.19
CA ILE A 36 2.82 -2.16 9.58
C ILE A 36 3.27 -3.32 10.50
N ASN A 37 3.24 -3.12 11.82
CA ASN A 37 3.69 -4.12 12.80
C ASN A 37 2.62 -5.16 13.22
N ILE A 38 1.41 -5.06 12.69
CA ILE A 38 0.27 -5.92 13.06
C ILE A 38 -0.33 -6.52 11.77
N VAL A 39 0.42 -7.44 11.15
CA VAL A 39 -0.01 -8.16 9.94
C VAL A 39 -0.28 -9.64 10.22
N TYR A 40 -1.39 -10.13 9.67
CA TYR A 40 -1.69 -11.55 9.63
C TYR A 40 -0.89 -12.23 8.53
N CYS A 41 -0.29 -13.38 8.84
CA CYS A 41 0.41 -14.20 7.87
C CYS A 41 -0.20 -15.61 7.82
N ALA A 42 -0.81 -15.95 6.70
CA ALA A 42 -1.45 -17.25 6.49
C ALA A 42 -0.48 -18.44 6.62
N ARG A 43 0.83 -18.22 6.44
CA ARG A 43 1.84 -19.28 6.60
C ARG A 43 2.28 -19.48 8.04
N CYS A 44 2.36 -18.40 8.82
CA CYS A 44 2.74 -18.51 10.21
C CYS A 44 1.54 -18.91 11.08
N GLU A 45 0.31 -18.66 10.62
CA GLU A 45 -0.96 -18.90 11.35
C GLU A 45 -1.03 -18.24 12.75
N VAL A 46 -0.07 -17.37 13.05
CA VAL A 46 0.01 -16.57 14.26
C VAL A 46 -0.85 -15.32 14.07
N GLY A 47 -1.86 -15.15 14.93
CA GLY A 47 -2.76 -13.99 14.89
C GLY A 47 -1.98 -12.68 14.90
N TYR A 48 -2.24 -11.81 13.91
CA TYR A 48 -1.74 -10.44 13.69
C TYR A 48 -0.47 -9.98 14.48
N ASN A 49 0.58 -10.79 14.56
CA ASN A 49 1.76 -10.49 15.40
C ASN A 49 3.07 -10.50 14.60
N SER A 50 2.97 -10.24 13.30
CA SER A 50 4.11 -10.06 12.42
C SER A 50 4.17 -8.62 11.92
N THR A 51 5.36 -8.23 11.51
CA THR A 51 5.62 -6.99 10.74
C THR A 51 5.66 -7.30 9.25
N ILE A 52 5.21 -6.34 8.43
CA ILE A 52 5.44 -6.32 6.98
C ILE A 52 6.75 -5.59 6.68
N GLU A 53 7.66 -6.24 5.97
CA GLU A 53 8.95 -5.70 5.54
C GLU A 53 9.05 -5.66 4.01
N ASN A 54 10.01 -4.88 3.49
CA ASN A 54 10.32 -4.81 2.05
C ASN A 54 9.07 -4.60 1.19
N TYR A 55 8.22 -3.65 1.57
CA TYR A 55 6.92 -3.46 0.95
C TYR A 55 6.95 -2.46 -0.19
N THR A 56 6.02 -2.65 -1.14
CA THR A 56 5.59 -1.65 -2.10
C THR A 56 4.20 -1.16 -1.71
N ILE A 57 3.94 0.13 -1.92
CA ILE A 57 2.69 0.78 -1.56
C ILE A 57 1.86 1.05 -2.80
N TYR A 58 0.57 0.73 -2.73
CA TYR A 58 -0.38 1.00 -3.80
C TYR A 58 -1.62 1.72 -3.27
N LEU A 59 -2.28 2.48 -4.13
CA LEU A 59 -3.72 2.74 -4.00
C LEU A 59 -4.47 1.64 -4.75
N ASN A 60 -5.40 0.97 -4.08
CA ASN A 60 -6.27 -0.05 -4.68
C ASN A 60 -7.37 0.60 -5.56
N LYS A 61 -8.31 -0.15 -6.14
CA LYS A 61 -9.37 0.43 -6.99
C LYS A 61 -10.37 1.36 -6.25
N LEU A 62 -10.40 1.30 -4.93
CA LEU A 62 -11.27 2.09 -4.04
C LEU A 62 -10.53 3.26 -3.39
N ASP A 63 -9.28 3.52 -3.78
CA ASP A 63 -8.42 4.55 -3.18
C ASP A 63 -7.96 4.26 -1.74
N ASP A 64 -8.04 3.01 -1.30
CA ASP A 64 -7.40 2.58 -0.06
C ASP A 64 -5.91 2.36 -0.26
N ILE A 65 -5.13 2.64 0.77
CA ILE A 65 -3.69 2.37 0.78
C ILE A 65 -3.48 0.88 1.03
N LEU A 66 -2.61 0.27 0.23
CA LEU A 66 -2.28 -1.15 0.27
C LEU A 66 -0.75 -1.31 0.37
N PHE A 67 -0.29 -1.84 1.50
CA PHE A 67 1.08 -2.28 1.70
C PHE A 67 1.19 -3.74 1.29
N VAL A 68 2.07 -4.07 0.35
CA VAL A 68 2.36 -5.45 -0.05
C VAL A 68 3.84 -5.72 0.12
N GLY A 69 4.19 -6.74 0.90
CA GLY A 69 5.56 -7.04 1.26
C GLY A 69 5.69 -8.43 1.84
N GLN A 70 6.67 -8.61 2.71
CA GLN A 70 7.04 -9.91 3.26
C GLN A 70 6.81 -9.94 4.77
N CYS A 71 6.32 -11.08 5.27
CA CYS A 71 6.25 -11.36 6.70
C CYS A 71 7.67 -11.41 7.26
N ALA A 72 7.97 -10.60 8.28
CA ALA A 72 9.29 -10.58 8.92
C ALA A 72 9.77 -11.97 9.37
N LYS A 73 8.84 -12.83 9.84
CA LYS A 73 9.13 -14.16 10.41
C LYS A 73 9.43 -15.24 9.38
N CYS A 74 8.58 -15.40 8.35
CA CYS A 74 8.67 -16.52 7.40
C CYS A 74 8.97 -16.10 5.96
N LYS A 75 9.09 -14.78 5.73
CA LYS A 75 9.29 -14.14 4.42
C LYS A 75 8.20 -14.44 3.38
N ASN A 76 7.09 -15.05 3.78
CA ASN A 76 5.93 -15.23 2.91
C ASN A 76 5.29 -13.88 2.60
N GLN A 77 4.71 -13.74 1.41
CA GLN A 77 4.01 -12.53 1.02
C GLN A 77 2.84 -12.24 1.97
N VAL A 78 2.70 -10.99 2.39
CA VAL A 78 1.61 -10.48 3.22
C VAL A 78 1.16 -9.13 2.68
N ALA A 79 -0.06 -8.73 3.04
CA ALA A 79 -0.60 -7.44 2.66
C ALA A 79 -1.40 -6.82 3.81
N ARG A 80 -1.40 -5.49 3.89
CA ARG A 80 -2.19 -4.72 4.85
C ARG A 80 -2.86 -3.55 4.13
N TYR A 81 -4.11 -3.31 4.47
CA TYR A 81 -4.91 -2.22 3.91
C TYR A 81 -5.09 -1.14 4.97
N VAL A 82 -5.18 0.12 4.53
CA VAL A 82 -5.66 1.26 5.31
C VAL A 82 -6.82 1.85 4.55
N GLU A 83 -8.02 1.68 5.09
CA GLU A 83 -9.25 2.17 4.49
C GLU A 83 -9.28 3.70 4.59
N THR A 84 -9.47 4.37 3.46
CA THR A 84 -9.54 5.84 3.41
C THR A 84 -10.99 6.32 3.37
N GLY A 85 -11.92 5.46 2.96
CA GLY A 85 -13.32 5.78 2.72
C GLY A 85 -14.12 6.19 3.96
N GLU A 86 -13.67 5.84 5.18
CA GLU A 86 -14.33 6.24 6.43
C GLU A 86 -14.18 7.74 6.72
N ASN A 87 -13.18 8.40 6.13
CA ASN A 87 -12.97 9.84 6.22
C ASN A 87 -13.03 10.47 4.84
N HIS A 88 -14.08 11.27 4.60
CA HIS A 88 -14.33 11.89 3.30
C HIS A 88 -13.14 12.72 2.79
N SER A 89 -12.46 13.46 3.67
CA SER A 89 -11.29 14.28 3.29
C SER A 89 -10.15 13.40 2.78
N LYS A 90 -9.83 12.30 3.47
CA LYS A 90 -8.77 11.37 3.06
C LYS A 90 -9.10 10.65 1.76
N ALA A 91 -10.35 10.23 1.61
CA ALA A 91 -10.83 9.61 0.38
C ALA A 91 -10.67 10.56 -0.83
N GLU A 92 -10.95 11.85 -0.64
CA GLU A 92 -10.77 12.87 -1.67
C GLU A 92 -9.29 13.07 -2.02
N VAL A 93 -8.42 13.20 -1.01
CA VAL A 93 -6.97 13.34 -1.21
C VAL A 93 -6.38 12.13 -1.93
N ALA A 94 -6.74 10.90 -1.52
CA ALA A 94 -6.28 9.67 -2.16
C ALA A 94 -6.71 9.61 -3.65
N ARG A 95 -7.95 9.99 -3.94
CA ARG A 95 -8.45 10.10 -5.31
C ARG A 95 -7.69 11.13 -6.13
N HIS A 96 -7.38 12.28 -5.53
CA HIS A 96 -6.62 13.34 -6.19
C HIS A 96 -5.20 12.87 -6.55
N ILE A 97 -4.50 12.22 -5.61
CA ILE A 97 -3.18 11.63 -5.85
C ILE A 97 -3.26 10.60 -6.98
N ARG A 98 -4.28 9.72 -7.01
CA ARG A 98 -4.49 8.79 -8.14
C ARG A 98 -4.53 9.52 -9.47
N THR A 99 -5.33 10.57 -9.57
CA THR A 99 -5.51 11.34 -10.82
C THR A 99 -4.18 11.90 -11.30
N ILE A 100 -3.46 12.57 -10.40
CA ILE A 100 -2.12 13.12 -10.68
C ILE A 100 -1.17 12.03 -11.17
N LYS A 101 -1.04 10.92 -10.44
CA LYS A 101 -0.11 9.83 -10.81
C LYS A 101 -0.46 9.19 -12.16
N LYS A 102 -1.75 9.13 -12.53
CA LYS A 102 -2.18 8.66 -13.86
C LYS A 102 -1.79 9.64 -14.95
N GLU A 103 -2.06 10.92 -14.77
CA GLU A 103 -1.74 11.97 -15.75
C GLU A 103 -0.24 12.06 -16.03
N PHE A 104 0.60 12.07 -14.98
CA PHE A 104 2.05 12.07 -15.14
C PHE A 104 2.56 10.83 -15.88
N LYS A 105 1.97 9.65 -15.65
CA LYS A 105 2.32 8.43 -16.40
C LYS A 105 1.98 8.55 -17.88
N VAL A 106 0.82 9.11 -18.20
CA VAL A 106 0.42 9.36 -19.60
C VAL A 106 1.36 10.34 -20.28
N ILE A 107 1.72 11.44 -19.61
CA ILE A 107 2.66 12.43 -20.15
C ILE A 107 4.03 11.80 -20.40
N LYS A 108 4.55 11.00 -19.45
CA LYS A 108 5.83 10.31 -19.61
C LYS A 108 5.81 9.32 -20.79
N ALA A 109 4.71 8.59 -20.97
CA ALA A 109 4.56 7.64 -22.07
C ALA A 109 4.44 8.31 -23.45
N LYS A 110 3.92 9.55 -23.53
CA LYS A 110 3.84 10.33 -24.78
C LYS A 110 5.15 11.02 -25.18
N LYS A 111 6.09 11.17 -24.24
CA LYS A 111 7.39 11.83 -24.48
C LYS A 111 8.53 10.84 -24.83
N LEU A 112 8.23 9.55 -24.87
CA LEU A 112 9.10 8.45 -25.30
C LEU A 112 8.61 7.92 -26.65
#